data_AF-A0A4S8MCT1-F1
#
_entry.id   AF-A0A4S8MCT1-F1
#
_cell.length_a   1.000
_cell.length_b   1.000
_cell.length_c   1.000
_cell.angle_alpha   90.00
_cell.angle_beta   90.00
_cell.angle_gamma   90.00
#
_symmetry.space_group_name_H-M   'P 1'
#
loop_
_entity.id
_entity.type
_entity.pdbx_description
1 polymer ?
#
loop_
_entity_poly.entity_id
_entity_poly.type
_entity_poly.pdbx_seq_one_letter_code
_entity_poly.pdbx_strand_id
1 'polypeptide(L)'
;MQWVEGHSGHEGNENADRLAKEDSPDHFDWSIPPTLRLTGAKLNQLTQSLAHQAVLTAKLEKEREKYGRRSRTETNLEKTKLSLEEDFGISPTRRAIWRGIRNRDFSRKARNFLWMLIHDAYMTGSHWLRPTFGEELQERATCHHDGHLETMEHILTECDSPGQALIWELVESMWQRK
;
A
#
# COMPACT_ATOMS: atom_id res chain seq x y z
N MET A 1 29.26 -56.03 3.48
CA MET A 1 28.68 -55.39 4.69
C MET A 1 27.58 -56.29 5.21
N GLN A 2 27.50 -56.46 6.52
CA GLN A 2 26.56 -57.37 7.18
C GLN A 2 25.69 -56.50 8.10
N TRP A 3 24.38 -56.49 7.87
CA TRP A 3 23.44 -55.73 8.68
C TRP A 3 23.18 -56.49 9.98
N VAL A 4 23.13 -55.78 11.10
CA VAL A 4 22.86 -56.33 12.44
C VAL A 4 21.72 -55.53 13.07
N GLU A 5 20.81 -56.22 13.74
CA GLU A 5 19.63 -55.63 14.35
C GLU A 5 20.01 -54.79 15.59
N GLY A 6 19.33 -53.65 15.77
CA GLY A 6 19.51 -52.77 16.93
C GLY A 6 19.15 -53.46 18.24
N HIS A 7 19.89 -53.18 19.32
CA HIS A 7 19.63 -53.71 20.66
C HIS A 7 19.60 -55.25 20.79
N SER A 8 20.33 -55.94 19.91
CA SER A 8 20.43 -57.40 19.92
C SER A 8 21.52 -57.95 20.87
N GLY A 9 22.08 -57.12 21.76
CA GLY A 9 23.21 -57.48 22.63
C GLY A 9 24.56 -57.59 21.91
N HIS A 10 24.65 -57.17 20.64
CA HIS A 10 25.90 -57.18 19.89
C HIS A 10 26.80 -56.03 20.35
N GLU A 11 27.90 -56.35 21.04
CA GLU A 11 28.78 -55.39 21.71
C GLU A 11 29.27 -54.25 20.81
N GLY A 12 29.58 -54.55 19.53
CA GLY A 12 29.99 -53.52 18.57
C GLY A 12 28.86 -52.55 18.18
N ASN A 13 27.62 -53.01 18.17
CA ASN A 13 26.45 -52.19 17.84
C ASN A 13 26.06 -51.33 19.05
N GLU A 14 26.06 -51.91 20.25
CA GLU A 14 25.72 -51.16 21.47
C GLU A 14 26.77 -50.11 21.83
N ASN A 15 28.06 -50.37 21.57
CA ASN A 15 29.10 -49.34 21.71
C ASN A 15 28.94 -48.22 20.69
N ALA A 16 28.54 -48.53 19.45
CA ALA A 16 28.25 -47.51 18.44
C ALA A 16 27.04 -46.66 18.83
N ASP A 17 25.97 -47.28 19.34
CA ASP A 17 24.79 -46.58 19.87
C ASP A 17 25.13 -45.68 21.07
N ARG A 18 26.03 -46.12 21.95
CA ARG A 18 26.51 -45.34 23.09
C ARG A 18 27.30 -44.12 22.62
N LEU A 19 28.24 -44.31 21.68
CA LEU A 19 29.03 -43.22 21.10
C LEU A 19 28.15 -42.21 20.36
N ALA A 20 27.12 -42.67 19.65
CA ALA A 20 26.15 -41.80 18.99
C ALA A 20 25.28 -41.00 19.98
N LYS A 21 25.06 -41.51 21.20
CA LYS A 21 24.37 -40.79 22.28
C LYS A 21 25.27 -39.80 23.02
N GLU A 22 26.57 -40.03 23.03
CA GLU A 22 27.57 -39.13 23.63
C GLU A 22 27.94 -37.95 22.73
N ASP A 23 27.49 -37.97 21.47
CA ASP A 23 27.69 -36.89 20.51
C ASP A 23 26.78 -35.70 20.87
N SER A 24 27.32 -34.78 21.66
CA SER A 24 26.71 -33.46 21.86
C SER A 24 26.69 -32.75 20.51
N PRO A 25 25.54 -32.21 20.06
CA PRO A 25 25.50 -31.50 18.78
C PRO A 25 26.50 -30.36 18.84
N ASP A 26 27.50 -30.40 17.95
CA ASP A 26 28.42 -29.28 17.75
C ASP A 26 27.58 -28.03 17.48
N HIS A 27 27.69 -27.04 18.36
CA HIS A 27 27.01 -25.77 18.18
C HIS A 27 27.73 -24.97 17.09
N PHE A 28 27.43 -25.29 15.82
CA PHE A 28 27.89 -24.52 14.69
C PHE A 28 27.16 -23.18 14.63
N ASP A 29 27.91 -22.10 14.67
CA ASP A 29 27.38 -20.79 14.34
C ASP A 29 27.12 -20.73 12.82
N TRP A 30 25.85 -20.83 12.44
CA TRP A 30 25.39 -20.70 11.06
C TRP A 30 25.33 -19.24 10.58
N SER A 31 25.80 -18.28 11.40
CA SER A 31 25.84 -16.89 11.00
C SER A 31 26.82 -16.70 9.84
N ILE A 32 26.32 -16.08 8.75
CA ILE A 32 27.17 -15.75 7.61
C ILE A 32 28.05 -14.56 8.00
N PRO A 33 29.40 -14.72 7.98
CA PRO A 33 30.33 -13.64 8.28
C PRO A 33 30.00 -12.40 7.44
N PRO A 34 30.05 -11.19 8.02
CA PRO A 34 29.69 -9.95 7.29
C PRO A 34 30.47 -9.76 5.98
N THR A 35 31.71 -10.25 5.90
CA THR A 35 32.56 -10.22 4.70
C THR A 35 32.06 -11.10 3.56
N LEU A 36 31.26 -12.13 3.85
CA LEU A 36 30.66 -13.04 2.87
C LEU A 36 29.23 -12.63 2.49
N ARG A 37 28.70 -11.56 3.07
CA ARG A 37 27.40 -10.99 2.69
C ARG A 37 27.58 -10.18 1.40
N LEU A 38 27.39 -10.84 0.27
CA LEU A 38 27.36 -10.18 -1.03
C LEU A 38 26.23 -9.14 -1.05
N THR A 39 26.57 -7.88 -1.31
CA THR A 39 25.61 -6.80 -1.48
C THR A 39 25.40 -6.51 -2.97
N GLY A 40 24.17 -6.17 -3.36
CA GLY A 40 23.82 -5.86 -4.74
C GLY A 40 23.48 -7.09 -5.61
N ALA A 41 23.31 -6.85 -6.91
CA ALA A 41 22.97 -7.89 -7.88
C ALA A 41 24.21 -8.37 -8.64
N LYS A 42 24.35 -9.69 -8.81
CA LYS A 42 25.41 -10.26 -9.67
C LYS A 42 25.18 -9.80 -11.10
N LEU A 43 26.15 -9.11 -11.71
CA LEU A 43 26.01 -8.50 -13.04
C LEU A 43 25.65 -9.52 -14.13
N ASN A 44 26.19 -10.74 -14.05
CA ASN A 44 25.90 -11.82 -15.00
C ASN A 44 24.49 -12.43 -14.84
N GLN A 45 23.78 -12.13 -13.76
CA GLN A 45 22.39 -12.54 -13.50
C GLN A 45 21.42 -11.35 -13.61
N LEU A 46 21.94 -10.14 -13.87
CA LEU A 46 21.14 -8.93 -13.93
C LEU A 46 20.38 -8.87 -15.27
N THR A 47 19.05 -8.95 -15.20
CA THR A 47 18.18 -8.68 -16.36
C THR A 47 17.80 -7.20 -16.40
N GLN A 48 17.42 -6.70 -17.59
CA GLN A 48 16.91 -5.34 -17.73
C GLN A 48 15.69 -5.08 -16.82
N SER A 49 14.78 -6.05 -16.70
CA SER A 49 13.60 -5.94 -15.83
C SER A 49 13.98 -5.80 -14.36
N LEU A 50 14.98 -6.58 -13.90
CA LEU A 50 15.48 -6.52 -12.53
C LEU A 50 16.21 -5.19 -12.26
N ALA A 51 17.06 -4.75 -13.19
CA ALA A 51 17.74 -3.47 -13.10
C ALA A 51 16.75 -2.30 -13.05
N HIS A 52 15.73 -2.33 -13.91
CA HIS A 52 14.69 -1.30 -13.94
C HIS A 52 13.88 -1.27 -12.64
N GLN A 53 13.49 -2.44 -12.11
CA GLN A 53 12.82 -2.54 -10.81
C GLN A 53 13.68 -1.96 -9.68
N ALA A 54 14.98 -2.30 -9.64
CA ALA A 54 15.90 -1.78 -8.63
C ALA A 54 16.05 -0.25 -8.69
N VAL A 55 16.11 0.33 -9.90
CA VAL A 55 16.15 1.79 -10.08
C VAL A 55 14.84 2.43 -9.60
N LEU A 56 13.69 1.82 -9.91
CA LEU A 56 12.39 2.32 -9.46
C LEU A 56 12.26 2.27 -7.93
N THR A 57 12.65 1.17 -7.29
CA THR A 57 12.59 1.06 -5.83
C THR A 57 13.51 2.07 -5.16
N ALA A 58 14.74 2.23 -5.65
CA ALA A 58 15.67 3.23 -5.12
C ALA A 58 15.15 4.67 -5.29
N LYS A 59 14.49 4.99 -6.41
CA LYS A 59 13.83 6.29 -6.60
C LYS A 59 12.68 6.49 -5.61
N LEU A 60 11.83 5.49 -5.44
CA LEU A 60 10.71 5.54 -4.50
C LEU A 60 11.19 5.69 -3.04
N GLU A 61 12.27 5.02 -2.66
CA GLU A 61 12.88 5.16 -1.34
C GLU A 61 13.41 6.58 -1.11
N LYS A 62 14.16 7.14 -2.08
CA LYS A 62 14.61 8.54 -2.03
C LYS A 62 13.47 9.53 -1.94
N GLU A 63 12.39 9.32 -2.69
CA GLU A 63 11.20 10.17 -2.61
C GLU A 63 10.52 10.07 -1.24
N ARG A 64 10.42 8.86 -0.66
CA ARG A 64 9.88 8.66 0.68
C ARG A 64 10.74 9.29 1.77
N GLU A 65 12.06 9.26 1.61
CA GLU A 65 13.00 9.94 2.51
C GLU A 65 12.84 11.46 2.41
N LYS A 66 12.80 12.00 1.18
CA LYS A 66 12.71 13.44 0.93
C LYS A 66 11.36 14.05 1.34
N TYR A 67 10.26 13.39 1.01
CA TYR A 67 8.91 13.95 1.17
C TYR A 67 8.11 13.27 2.29
N GLY A 68 8.68 12.27 2.96
CA GLY A 68 7.98 11.48 3.95
C GLY A 68 6.86 10.60 3.37
N ARG A 69 5.99 10.10 4.25
CA ARG A 69 4.75 9.46 3.83
C ARG A 69 3.76 10.50 3.33
N ARG A 70 3.05 10.18 2.26
CA ARG A 70 1.96 11.02 1.72
C ARG A 70 0.73 10.92 2.63
N SER A 71 0.78 11.63 3.76
CA SER A 71 -0.22 11.56 4.83
C SER A 71 -1.66 11.67 4.30
N ARG A 72 -1.94 12.65 3.43
CA ARG A 72 -3.28 12.85 2.85
C ARG A 72 -3.76 11.66 2.01
N THR A 73 -2.87 11.05 1.23
CA THR A 73 -3.19 9.82 0.48
C THR A 73 -3.48 8.65 1.42
N GLU A 74 -2.71 8.51 2.51
CA GLU A 74 -2.95 7.46 3.51
C GLU A 74 -4.27 7.66 4.25
N THR A 75 -4.59 8.89 4.64
CA THR A 75 -5.87 9.25 5.25
C THR A 75 -7.04 8.93 4.33
N ASN A 76 -6.97 9.32 3.06
CA ASN A 76 -8.06 9.05 2.11
C ASN A 76 -8.23 7.56 1.83
N LEU A 77 -7.14 6.79 1.79
CA LEU A 77 -7.21 5.34 1.69
C LEU A 77 -7.87 4.71 2.93
N GLU A 78 -7.58 5.23 4.12
CA GLU A 78 -8.19 4.70 5.35
C GLU A 78 -9.66 5.07 5.45
N LYS A 79 -10.03 6.32 5.13
CA LYS A 79 -11.43 6.73 4.99
C LYS A 79 -12.19 5.81 4.02
N THR A 80 -11.63 5.57 2.84
CA THR A 80 -12.23 4.66 1.84
C THR A 80 -12.43 3.25 2.41
N LYS A 81 -11.47 2.72 3.19
CA LYS A 81 -11.60 1.41 3.83
C LYS A 81 -12.73 1.40 4.86
N LEU A 82 -12.79 2.42 5.71
CA LEU A 82 -13.82 2.56 6.75
C LEU A 82 -15.22 2.66 6.12
N SER A 83 -15.40 3.51 5.11
CA SER A 83 -16.69 3.62 4.41
C SER A 83 -17.11 2.31 3.75
N LEU A 84 -16.19 1.57 3.10
CA LEU A 84 -16.53 0.28 2.49
C LEU A 84 -16.88 -0.80 3.52
N GLU A 85 -16.28 -0.72 4.71
CA GLU A 85 -16.59 -1.62 5.82
C GLU A 85 -17.95 -1.29 6.44
N GLU A 86 -18.27 0.00 6.60
CA GLU A 86 -19.56 0.49 7.09
C GLU A 86 -20.71 0.18 6.12
N ASP A 87 -20.54 0.48 4.84
CA ASP A 87 -21.60 0.38 3.83
C ASP A 87 -21.82 -1.05 3.33
N PHE A 88 -20.74 -1.84 3.21
CA PHE A 88 -20.78 -3.15 2.56
C PHE A 88 -20.23 -4.31 3.41
N GLY A 89 -19.67 -4.04 4.59
CA GLY A 89 -19.03 -5.06 5.43
C GLY A 89 -17.74 -5.63 4.83
N ILE A 90 -17.10 -4.90 3.89
CA ILE A 90 -15.88 -5.34 3.20
C ILE A 90 -14.71 -4.45 3.62
N SER A 91 -13.62 -5.05 4.10
CA SER A 91 -12.38 -4.34 4.42
C SER A 91 -11.28 -4.65 3.39
N PRO A 92 -11.23 -3.94 2.24
CA PRO A 92 -10.27 -4.23 1.20
C PRO A 92 -8.86 -3.77 1.56
N THR A 93 -7.86 -4.48 1.03
CA THR A 93 -6.46 -4.00 1.10
C THR A 93 -6.29 -2.72 0.28
N ARG A 94 -5.31 -1.86 0.66
CA ARG A 94 -4.94 -0.66 -0.14
C ARG A 94 -4.67 -1.01 -1.61
N ARG A 95 -4.05 -2.17 -1.88
CA ARG A 95 -3.80 -2.67 -3.23
C ARG A 95 -5.09 -2.97 -3.99
N ALA A 96 -6.10 -3.52 -3.32
CA ALA A 96 -7.41 -3.78 -3.92
C ALA A 96 -8.12 -2.49 -4.29
N ILE A 97 -8.09 -1.45 -3.44
CA ILE A 97 -8.63 -0.12 -3.76
C ILE A 97 -7.97 0.46 -5.02
N TRP A 98 -6.64 0.49 -5.06
CA TRP A 98 -5.90 0.99 -6.23
C TRP A 98 -6.18 0.19 -7.52
N ARG A 99 -6.44 -1.11 -7.39
CA ARG A 99 -6.85 -1.95 -8.52
C ARG A 99 -8.28 -1.62 -8.96
N GLY A 100 -9.19 -1.43 -8.00
CA GLY A 100 -10.60 -1.12 -8.22
C GLY A 100 -10.79 0.17 -9.01
N ILE A 101 -10.13 1.25 -8.61
CA ILE A 101 -10.22 2.54 -9.35
C ILE A 101 -9.64 2.46 -10.77
N ARG A 102 -8.87 1.41 -11.10
CA ARG A 102 -8.27 1.18 -12.42
C ARG A 102 -9.07 0.20 -13.27
N ASN A 103 -10.27 -0.20 -12.85
CA ASN A 103 -11.12 -1.10 -13.62
C ASN A 103 -11.34 -0.55 -15.04
N ARG A 104 -11.27 -1.45 -16.02
CA ARG A 104 -11.50 -1.20 -17.45
C ARG A 104 -12.92 -0.72 -17.76
N ASP A 105 -13.88 -1.02 -16.89
CA ASP A 105 -15.27 -0.54 -17.01
C ASP A 105 -15.35 0.99 -16.81
N PHE A 106 -14.36 1.58 -16.15
CA PHE A 106 -14.27 3.04 -16.01
C PHE A 106 -13.55 3.67 -17.20
N SER A 107 -14.12 4.78 -17.67
CA SER A 107 -13.46 5.66 -18.63
C SER A 107 -12.10 6.13 -18.08
N ARG A 108 -11.15 6.42 -18.97
CA ARG A 108 -9.84 6.95 -18.54
C ARG A 108 -9.98 8.22 -17.69
N LYS A 109 -10.94 9.07 -18.01
CA LYS A 109 -11.23 10.30 -17.25
C LYS A 109 -11.69 9.98 -15.83
N ALA A 110 -12.61 9.03 -15.66
CA ALA A 110 -13.08 8.60 -14.34
C ALA A 110 -11.95 7.98 -13.50
N ARG A 111 -11.11 7.13 -14.10
CA ARG A 111 -9.95 6.55 -13.39
C ARG A 111 -8.97 7.62 -12.92
N ASN A 112 -8.70 8.62 -13.75
CA ASN A 112 -7.83 9.74 -13.37
C ASN A 112 -8.45 10.59 -12.27
N PHE A 113 -9.76 10.86 -12.34
CA PHE A 113 -10.50 11.59 -11.31
C PHE A 113 -10.40 10.89 -9.96
N LEU A 114 -10.72 9.59 -9.90
CA LEU A 114 -10.61 8.78 -8.66
C LEU A 114 -9.17 8.73 -8.13
N TRP A 115 -8.18 8.63 -9.02
CA TRP A 115 -6.77 8.66 -8.62
C TRP A 115 -6.40 10.01 -8.00
N MET A 116 -6.84 11.12 -8.58
CA MET A 116 -6.61 12.46 -8.05
C MET A 116 -7.32 12.69 -6.73
N LEU A 117 -8.54 12.16 -6.55
CA LEU A 117 -9.28 12.20 -5.28
C LEU A 117 -8.50 11.50 -4.16
N ILE A 118 -8.08 10.25 -4.37
CA ILE A 118 -7.34 9.51 -3.33
C ILE A 118 -6.00 10.18 -3.03
N HIS A 119 -5.34 10.77 -4.03
CA HIS A 119 -4.12 11.52 -3.81
C HIS A 119 -4.31 12.91 -3.22
N ASP A 120 -5.55 13.40 -3.14
CA ASP A 120 -5.88 14.79 -2.81
C ASP A 120 -5.09 15.79 -3.65
N ALA A 121 -5.14 15.59 -4.96
CA ALA A 121 -4.34 16.33 -5.95
C ALA A 121 -5.08 17.54 -6.55
N TYR A 122 -6.35 17.76 -6.19
CA TYR A 122 -7.11 18.93 -6.62
C TYR A 122 -6.79 20.14 -5.73
N MET A 123 -6.79 21.33 -6.34
CA MET A 123 -6.63 22.59 -5.61
C MET A 123 -7.93 22.98 -4.93
N THR A 124 -8.18 22.38 -3.76
CA THR A 124 -9.40 22.54 -2.96
C THR A 124 -9.07 22.65 -1.47
N GLY A 125 -9.93 23.30 -0.69
CA GLY A 125 -9.84 23.38 0.77
C GLY A 125 -8.49 23.91 1.25
N SER A 126 -7.84 23.15 2.13
CA SER A 126 -6.56 23.54 2.77
C SER A 126 -5.41 23.82 1.80
N HIS A 127 -5.50 23.39 0.53
CA HIS A 127 -4.47 23.72 -0.47
C HIS A 127 -4.40 25.22 -0.78
N TRP A 128 -5.49 25.95 -0.58
CA TRP A 128 -5.55 27.40 -0.75
C TRP A 128 -4.97 28.16 0.44
N LEU A 129 -4.93 27.54 1.64
CA LEU A 129 -4.43 28.15 2.89
C LEU A 129 -2.89 28.16 3.02
N ARG A 130 -2.17 28.12 1.89
CA ARG A 130 -0.71 28.14 1.91
C ARG A 130 -0.24 29.54 2.31
N PRO A 131 0.76 29.68 3.20
CA PRO A 131 1.26 31.00 3.62
C PRO A 131 1.77 31.90 2.48
N THR A 132 2.13 31.30 1.34
CA THR A 132 2.60 32.02 0.15
C THR A 132 1.48 32.61 -0.71
N PHE A 133 0.21 32.29 -0.44
CA PHE A 133 -0.93 32.78 -1.22
C PHE A 133 -1.52 34.02 -0.57
N GLY A 134 -1.90 35.00 -1.39
CA GLY A 134 -2.62 36.20 -0.94
C GLY A 134 -4.04 35.89 -0.44
N GLU A 135 -4.62 36.82 0.30
CA GLU A 135 -5.96 36.68 0.91
C GLU A 135 -7.04 36.30 -0.12
N GLU A 136 -7.03 36.95 -1.29
CA GLU A 136 -7.93 36.66 -2.42
C GLU A 136 -7.92 35.19 -2.90
N LEU A 137 -6.79 34.49 -2.75
CA LEU A 137 -6.67 33.08 -3.10
C LEU A 137 -7.07 32.19 -1.93
N GLN A 138 -6.81 32.63 -0.69
CA GLN A 138 -7.17 31.90 0.52
C GLN A 138 -8.68 31.86 0.74
N GLU A 139 -9.44 32.86 0.28
CA GLU A 139 -10.91 32.87 0.29
C GLU A 139 -11.51 31.65 -0.43
N ARG A 140 -10.79 31.06 -1.40
CA ARG A 140 -11.20 29.83 -2.12
C ARG A 140 -11.05 28.56 -1.29
N ALA A 141 -10.51 28.64 -0.07
CA ALA A 141 -10.41 27.50 0.81
C ALA A 141 -11.78 27.08 1.37
N THR A 142 -12.73 28.02 1.41
CA THR A 142 -14.03 27.85 2.07
C THR A 142 -15.17 27.93 1.07
N CYS A 143 -16.18 27.10 1.30
CA CYS A 143 -17.40 27.09 0.53
C CYS A 143 -18.17 28.39 0.78
N HIS A 144 -18.60 29.05 -0.30
CA HIS A 144 -19.34 30.32 -0.18
C HIS A 144 -20.79 30.12 0.28
N HIS A 145 -21.29 28.89 0.22
CA HIS A 145 -22.65 28.55 0.60
C HIS A 145 -22.81 28.36 2.12
N ASP A 146 -21.91 27.60 2.74
CA ASP A 146 -22.01 27.19 4.16
C ASP A 146 -20.76 27.53 5.01
N GLY A 147 -19.70 28.06 4.40
CA GLY A 147 -18.48 28.48 5.10
C GLY A 147 -17.57 27.33 5.53
N HIS A 148 -17.90 26.06 5.24
CA HIS A 148 -17.05 24.94 5.55
C HIS A 148 -15.81 24.88 4.64
N LEU A 149 -14.79 24.12 5.04
CA LEU A 149 -13.61 23.93 4.21
C LEU A 149 -14.01 23.17 2.93
N GLU A 150 -13.78 23.78 1.78
CA GLU A 150 -14.24 23.28 0.48
C GLU A 150 -13.34 22.14 -0.01
N THR A 151 -13.43 20.97 0.64
CA THR A 151 -12.72 19.76 0.24
C THR A 151 -13.48 19.02 -0.86
N MET A 152 -12.83 18.06 -1.54
CA MET A 152 -13.54 17.22 -2.52
C MET A 152 -14.67 16.38 -1.89
N GLU A 153 -14.54 15.98 -0.63
CA GLU A 153 -15.59 15.30 0.14
C GLU A 153 -16.76 16.26 0.35
N HIS A 154 -16.48 17.47 0.81
CA HIS A 154 -17.51 18.51 0.96
C HIS A 154 -18.26 18.79 -0.35
N ILE A 155 -17.52 19.07 -1.44
CA ILE A 155 -18.09 19.36 -2.76
C ILE A 155 -19.01 18.23 -3.24
N LEU A 156 -18.58 16.97 -3.07
CA LEU A 156 -19.27 15.82 -3.68
C LEU A 156 -20.39 15.24 -2.80
N THR A 157 -20.26 15.29 -1.47
CA THR A 157 -21.13 14.51 -0.56
C THR A 157 -21.73 15.28 0.61
N GLU A 158 -21.23 16.47 0.97
CA GLU A 158 -21.69 17.17 2.19
C GLU A 158 -22.35 18.52 1.92
N CYS A 159 -21.98 19.21 0.84
CA CYS A 159 -22.47 20.56 0.56
C CYS A 159 -23.93 20.58 0.11
N ASP A 160 -24.77 21.36 0.79
CA ASP A 160 -26.19 21.55 0.47
C ASP A 160 -26.46 22.49 -0.73
N SER A 161 -25.43 22.81 -1.52
CA SER A 161 -25.62 23.66 -2.69
C SER A 161 -26.59 23.00 -3.70
N PRO A 162 -27.47 23.77 -4.36
CA PRO A 162 -28.48 23.21 -5.28
C PRO A 162 -27.90 22.36 -6.41
N GLY A 163 -26.67 22.67 -6.84
CA GLY A 163 -25.98 21.93 -7.90
C GLY A 163 -25.63 20.50 -7.50
N GLN A 164 -25.22 20.27 -6.26
CA GLN A 164 -24.87 18.93 -5.78
C GLN A 164 -26.12 18.03 -5.73
N ALA A 165 -27.21 18.53 -5.13
CA ALA A 165 -28.48 17.83 -5.05
C ALA A 165 -29.01 17.43 -6.44
N LEU A 166 -28.97 18.34 -7.41
CA LEU A 166 -29.38 18.05 -8.79
C LEU A 166 -28.54 16.94 -9.43
N ILE A 167 -27.22 16.94 -9.21
CA ILE A 167 -26.36 15.89 -9.77
C ILE A 167 -26.71 14.53 -9.17
N TRP A 168 -26.96 14.44 -7.87
CA TRP A 168 -27.36 13.20 -7.22
C TRP A 168 -28.75 12.71 -7.66
N GLU A 169 -29.71 13.62 -7.84
CA GLU A 169 -31.01 13.30 -8.43
C GLU A 169 -30.87 12.72 -9.86
N LEU A 170 -30.02 13.33 -10.69
CA LEU A 170 -29.74 12.82 -12.03
C LEU A 170 -29.09 11.43 -11.99
N VAL A 171 -28.15 11.21 -11.08
CA VAL A 171 -27.49 9.91 -10.89
C VAL A 171 -28.50 8.85 -10.45
N GLU A 172 -29.37 9.16 -9.48
CA GLU A 172 -30.43 8.27 -9.02
C GLU A 172 -31.39 7.92 -10.16
N SER A 173 -31.87 8.93 -10.89
CA SER A 173 -32.78 8.73 -12.03
C SER A 173 -32.17 7.85 -13.13
N MET A 174 -30.86 7.96 -13.36
CA MET A 174 -30.14 7.13 -14.32
C MET A 174 -30.00 5.68 -13.80
N TRP A 175 -29.79 5.51 -12.49
CA TRP A 175 -29.65 4.19 -11.87
C TRP A 175 -30.96 3.40 -11.88
N GLN A 176 -32.09 4.07 -11.60
CA GLN A 176 -33.43 3.45 -11.60
C GLN A 176 -33.92 3.04 -12.99
N ARG A 177 -33.32 3.57 -14.06
CA ARG A 177 -33.64 3.20 -15.47
C ARG A 177 -32.93 1.93 -15.94
N LYS A 178 -32.03 1.36 -15.12
CA LYS A 178 -31.43 0.05 -15.36
C LYS A 178 -32.28 -1.06 -14.75
#